data_AF-A0A351MHP5-F1
#
_entry.id   AF-A0A351MHP5-F1
#
_cell.length_a   1.000
_cell.length_b   1.000
_cell.length_c   1.000
_cell.angle_alpha   90.00
_cell.angle_beta   90.00
_cell.angle_gamma   90.00
#
_symmetry.space_group_name_H-M   'P 1'
#
loop_
_entity.id
_entity.type
_entity.pdbx_description
1 polymer ?
#
loop_
_entity_poly.entity_id
_entity_poly.type
_entity_poly.pdbx_seq_one_letter_code
_entity_poly.pdbx_strand_id
1 'polypeptide(L)'
;VSPVRLPAEPTLGLGGWDYSNTAAFDVRPDNRPGLIKFLQEYQIDSPWATTAVLPPGTYDADGVMTAPPDTAALRAWLTEWPTAKRYYVFSNNAPGFTDTLAARRQVGAWIDFWIAELARWHITPDQLVLLVLDEPHNEQQERDTATFAAALHAAQPDVRILCDPLHPDPAAMSAEMVAQIDVWCPQRRIWLGNREAYEAFYPAQGAAGRELTYYSCSGPVRALDPYSYHLLQAWDCWRWGMTAEFFWAFSDAGGGTSWDEPGARGSSYAPQYIGSTDHTTAKQMEAVREGRQDYEYLHLLAQRVAVAEAAGRQDAALAAARELLESAPARVLARADAQGHAWDQVRDRTVSEQVRLELLAALETLR
;
A
#
# COMPACT_ATOMS: atom_id res chain seq x y z
N VAL A 1 -13.94 -29.34 5.75
CA VAL A 1 -13.69 -28.29 4.74
C VAL A 1 -14.95 -27.47 4.60
N SER A 2 -14.88 -26.16 4.86
CA SER A 2 -16.04 -25.26 4.78
C SER A 2 -16.56 -25.10 3.34
N PRO A 3 -17.87 -24.90 3.13
CA PRO A 3 -18.40 -24.52 1.83
C PRO A 3 -18.24 -23.02 1.52
N VAL A 4 -17.84 -22.18 2.48
CA VAL A 4 -17.48 -20.77 2.23
C VAL A 4 -16.27 -20.74 1.29
N ARG A 5 -16.25 -19.77 0.38
CA ARG A 5 -15.17 -19.53 -0.56
C ARG A 5 -14.73 -18.08 -0.40
N LEU A 6 -13.44 -17.88 -0.23
CA LEU A 6 -12.84 -16.55 -0.37
C LEU A 6 -12.93 -16.11 -1.83
N PRO A 7 -12.98 -14.80 -2.10
CA PRO A 7 -13.00 -14.31 -3.47
C PRO A 7 -11.71 -14.70 -4.20
N ALA A 8 -11.80 -14.86 -5.52
CA ALA A 8 -10.62 -15.14 -6.35
C ALA A 8 -9.67 -13.94 -6.38
N GLU A 9 -10.21 -12.73 -6.33
CA GLU A 9 -9.47 -11.47 -6.19
C GLU A 9 -9.73 -10.90 -4.79
N PRO A 10 -8.69 -10.71 -3.96
CA PRO A 10 -8.89 -10.13 -2.64
C PRO A 10 -9.41 -8.69 -2.74
N THR A 11 -10.21 -8.30 -1.76
CA THR A 11 -10.74 -6.94 -1.63
C THR A 11 -9.65 -5.99 -1.16
N LEU A 12 -8.88 -6.36 -0.12
CA LEU A 12 -7.77 -5.56 0.38
C LEU A 12 -6.61 -5.58 -0.62
N GLY A 13 -6.22 -4.41 -1.12
CA GLY A 13 -5.06 -4.25 -2.00
C GLY A 13 -3.75 -4.62 -1.31
N LEU A 14 -2.79 -5.15 -2.07
CA LEU A 14 -1.46 -5.46 -1.57
C LEU A 14 -0.41 -4.94 -2.54
N GLY A 15 0.55 -4.23 -1.98
CA GLY A 15 1.74 -3.80 -2.69
C GLY A 15 2.90 -3.57 -1.76
N GLY A 16 3.81 -2.72 -2.21
CA GLY A 16 5.06 -2.41 -1.54
C GLY A 16 6.10 -2.14 -2.61
N TRP A 17 7.16 -1.42 -2.24
CA TRP A 17 8.22 -1.05 -3.17
C TRP A 17 8.93 -2.31 -3.69
N ASP A 18 8.47 -2.82 -4.84
CA ASP A 18 9.08 -3.94 -5.55
C ASP A 18 10.07 -3.49 -6.62
N TYR A 19 9.85 -2.29 -7.18
CA TYR A 19 10.67 -1.69 -8.23
C TYR A 19 11.05 -2.69 -9.34
N SER A 20 10.09 -3.56 -9.67
CA SER A 20 10.25 -4.59 -10.68
C SER A 20 10.52 -4.00 -12.05
N ASN A 21 10.30 -2.71 -12.30
CA ASN A 21 10.67 -2.05 -13.55
C ASN A 21 12.20 -1.93 -13.77
N THR A 22 13.03 -2.12 -12.75
CA THR A 22 14.50 -1.96 -12.84
C THR A 22 15.26 -2.99 -12.00
N ALA A 23 16.58 -2.98 -12.07
CA ALA A 23 17.47 -3.77 -11.20
C ALA A 23 17.74 -3.01 -9.89
N ALA A 24 16.69 -2.81 -9.08
CA ALA A 24 16.80 -2.15 -7.78
C ALA A 24 17.17 -3.14 -6.68
N PHE A 25 18.03 -2.70 -5.75
CA PHE A 25 18.44 -3.48 -4.57
C PHE A 25 18.99 -4.88 -4.94
N ASP A 26 18.34 -5.95 -4.48
CA ASP A 26 18.75 -7.33 -4.73
C ASP A 26 18.06 -7.96 -5.95
N VAL A 27 17.30 -7.16 -6.71
CA VAL A 27 16.72 -7.55 -8.00
C VAL A 27 17.75 -7.33 -9.10
N ARG A 28 17.91 -8.37 -9.91
CA ARG A 28 18.87 -8.46 -11.01
C ARG A 28 18.16 -9.05 -12.24
N PRO A 29 18.73 -8.91 -13.45
CA PRO A 29 18.13 -9.46 -14.66
C PRO A 29 17.81 -10.96 -14.59
N ASP A 30 18.58 -11.73 -13.83
CA ASP A 30 18.44 -13.18 -13.68
C ASP A 30 17.31 -13.62 -12.73
N ASN A 31 17.03 -12.87 -11.65
CA ASN A 31 15.97 -13.19 -10.68
C ASN A 31 14.68 -12.35 -10.81
N ARG A 32 14.69 -11.28 -11.62
CA ARG A 32 13.53 -10.40 -11.82
C ARG A 32 12.29 -11.11 -12.37
N PRO A 33 12.37 -12.00 -13.38
CA PRO A 33 11.20 -12.76 -13.82
C PRO A 33 10.62 -13.65 -12.70
N GLY A 34 11.51 -14.23 -11.87
CA GLY A 34 11.13 -15.00 -10.69
C GLY A 34 10.42 -14.14 -9.64
N LEU A 35 10.86 -12.90 -9.42
CA LEU A 35 10.19 -11.96 -8.52
C LEU A 35 8.78 -11.66 -9.00
N ILE A 36 8.63 -11.23 -10.25
CA ILE A 36 7.32 -10.82 -10.80
C ILE A 36 6.33 -11.99 -10.69
N LYS A 37 6.75 -13.20 -11.10
CA LYS A 37 5.93 -14.40 -10.97
C LYS A 37 5.53 -14.67 -9.51
N PHE A 38 6.49 -14.60 -8.59
CA PHE A 38 6.23 -14.80 -7.16
C PHE A 38 5.21 -13.79 -6.63
N LEU A 39 5.39 -12.50 -6.93
CA LEU A 39 4.48 -11.45 -6.47
C LEU A 39 3.07 -11.59 -7.07
N GLN A 40 2.96 -12.00 -8.34
CA GLN A 40 1.67 -12.34 -8.96
C GLN A 40 0.97 -13.53 -8.28
N GLU A 41 1.71 -14.58 -7.87
CA GLU A 41 1.17 -15.71 -7.12
C GLU A 41 0.66 -15.30 -5.73
N TYR A 42 1.19 -14.21 -5.16
CA TYR A 42 0.68 -13.57 -3.95
C TYR A 42 -0.40 -12.52 -4.19
N GLN A 43 -0.85 -12.37 -5.44
CA GLN A 43 -1.93 -11.47 -5.83
C GLN A 43 -1.63 -10.03 -5.40
N ILE A 44 -0.40 -9.59 -5.65
CA ILE A 44 -0.06 -8.17 -5.61
C ILE A 44 -0.79 -7.48 -6.76
N ASP A 45 -1.59 -6.48 -6.42
CA ASP A 45 -2.44 -5.73 -7.33
C ASP A 45 -2.08 -4.24 -7.37
N SER A 46 -1.05 -3.86 -6.63
CA SER A 46 -0.57 -2.50 -6.44
C SER A 46 0.96 -2.44 -6.60
N PRO A 47 1.51 -2.80 -7.78
CA PRO A 47 2.95 -2.79 -8.03
C PRO A 47 3.52 -1.38 -8.05
N TRP A 48 4.81 -1.27 -7.75
CA TRP A 48 5.56 -0.03 -7.64
C TRP A 48 6.69 0.04 -8.67
N ALA A 49 6.72 1.13 -9.43
CA ALA A 49 7.83 1.48 -10.31
C ALA A 49 8.61 2.70 -9.80
N THR A 50 9.84 2.84 -10.29
CA THR A 50 10.65 4.05 -10.11
C THR A 50 10.35 5.11 -11.16
N THR A 51 10.95 6.29 -11.01
CA THR A 51 10.89 7.41 -11.97
C THR A 51 11.18 7.01 -13.43
N ALA A 52 11.92 5.92 -13.64
CA ALA A 52 12.34 5.46 -14.96
C ALA A 52 11.17 5.08 -15.90
N VAL A 53 9.96 4.82 -15.38
CA VAL A 53 8.79 4.54 -16.24
C VAL A 53 8.06 5.80 -16.69
N LEU A 54 8.25 6.95 -16.05
CA LEU A 54 7.63 8.23 -16.43
C LEU A 54 8.66 9.33 -16.72
N PRO A 55 9.62 9.12 -17.66
CA PRO A 55 10.62 10.14 -17.95
C PRO A 55 9.99 11.47 -18.40
N PRO A 56 10.69 12.60 -18.22
CA PRO A 56 10.22 13.89 -18.72
C PRO A 56 10.34 13.96 -20.24
N GLY A 57 9.48 14.77 -20.87
CA GLY A 57 9.69 15.24 -22.24
C GLY A 57 10.82 16.27 -22.34
N THR A 58 11.01 16.84 -23.52
CA THR A 58 11.84 18.03 -23.73
C THR A 58 10.95 19.27 -23.81
N TYR A 59 11.39 20.39 -23.22
CA TYR A 59 10.60 21.61 -23.16
C TYR A 59 11.42 22.83 -23.61
N ASP A 60 10.72 23.83 -24.15
CA ASP A 60 11.28 25.16 -24.36
C ASP A 60 11.26 26.01 -23.07
N ALA A 61 11.74 27.26 -23.18
CA ALA A 61 11.81 28.20 -22.05
C ALA A 61 10.44 28.61 -21.49
N ASP A 62 9.37 28.49 -22.29
CA ASP A 62 8.00 28.82 -21.90
C ASP A 62 7.25 27.62 -21.29
N GLY A 63 7.93 26.46 -21.20
CA GLY A 63 7.39 25.22 -20.67
C GLY A 63 6.56 24.41 -21.68
N VAL A 64 6.64 24.70 -22.97
CA VAL A 64 5.95 23.95 -24.01
C VAL A 64 6.76 22.71 -24.35
N MET A 65 6.11 21.54 -24.39
CA MET A 65 6.76 20.28 -24.76
C MET A 65 7.12 20.28 -26.25
N THR A 66 8.41 20.17 -26.57
CA THR A 66 8.95 20.14 -27.93
C THR A 66 9.25 18.73 -28.42
N ALA A 67 9.41 17.77 -27.50
CA ALA A 67 9.57 16.36 -27.83
C ALA A 67 8.95 15.48 -26.71
N PRO A 68 8.15 14.46 -27.05
CA PRO A 68 7.53 13.59 -26.05
C PRO A 68 8.56 12.65 -25.40
N PRO A 69 8.31 12.16 -24.18
CA PRO A 69 9.11 11.12 -23.56
C PRO A 69 8.94 9.75 -24.25
N ASP A 70 9.89 8.84 -24.02
CA ASP A 70 9.80 7.44 -24.48
C ASP A 70 8.87 6.62 -23.58
N THR A 71 7.90 5.94 -24.19
CA THR A 71 6.86 5.16 -23.52
C THR A 71 7.24 3.70 -23.27
N ALA A 72 8.38 3.23 -23.82
CA ALA A 72 8.72 1.81 -23.84
C ALA A 72 8.83 1.19 -22.44
N ALA A 73 9.45 1.90 -21.49
CA ALA A 73 9.65 1.42 -20.12
C ALA A 73 8.33 1.24 -19.38
N LEU A 74 7.42 2.22 -19.46
CA LEU A 74 6.08 2.12 -18.89
C LEU A 74 5.33 0.94 -19.49
N ARG A 75 5.29 0.86 -20.83
CA ARG A 75 4.55 -0.20 -21.51
C ARG A 75 5.04 -1.60 -21.14
N ALA A 76 6.35 -1.79 -21.03
CA ALA A 76 6.95 -3.05 -20.63
C ALA A 76 6.51 -3.43 -19.21
N TRP A 77 6.62 -2.50 -18.25
CA TRP A 77 6.22 -2.72 -16.86
C TRP A 77 4.71 -3.01 -16.73
N LEU A 78 3.84 -2.26 -17.39
CA LEU A 78 2.39 -2.51 -17.39
C LEU A 78 2.04 -3.92 -17.91
N THR A 79 2.78 -4.42 -18.90
CA THR A 79 2.56 -5.77 -19.47
C THR A 79 2.88 -6.88 -18.46
N GLU A 80 3.74 -6.60 -17.48
CA GLU A 80 4.08 -7.54 -16.40
C GLU A 80 3.04 -7.55 -15.29
N TRP A 81 2.11 -6.59 -15.27
CA TRP A 81 1.12 -6.43 -14.22
C TRP A 81 -0.30 -6.30 -14.76
N PRO A 82 -0.78 -7.24 -15.59
CA PRO A 82 -2.03 -7.09 -16.34
C PRO A 82 -3.29 -7.07 -15.47
N THR A 83 -3.20 -7.50 -14.21
CA THR A 83 -4.31 -7.57 -13.26
C THR A 83 -4.17 -6.56 -12.12
N ALA A 84 -3.22 -5.62 -12.20
CA ALA A 84 -3.08 -4.60 -11.18
C ALA A 84 -4.31 -3.69 -11.16
N LYS A 85 -4.83 -3.43 -9.95
CA LYS A 85 -5.92 -2.46 -9.74
C LYS A 85 -5.39 -1.04 -9.91
N ARG A 86 -4.16 -0.80 -9.45
CA ARG A 86 -3.49 0.51 -9.52
C ARG A 86 -1.99 0.35 -9.76
N TYR A 87 -1.39 1.34 -10.38
CA TYR A 87 0.01 1.42 -10.73
C TYR A 87 0.66 2.56 -9.95
N TYR A 88 1.54 2.21 -9.02
CA TYR A 88 2.22 3.19 -8.17
C TYR A 88 3.58 3.54 -8.77
N VAL A 89 3.90 4.83 -8.81
CA VAL A 89 5.20 5.31 -9.29
C VAL A 89 5.81 6.25 -8.27
N PHE A 90 6.99 5.90 -7.75
CA PHE A 90 7.82 6.87 -7.06
C PHE A 90 8.46 7.78 -8.10
N SER A 91 7.87 8.97 -8.25
CA SER A 91 8.17 9.93 -9.31
C SER A 91 9.20 10.98 -8.88
N ASN A 92 9.32 11.22 -7.57
CA ASN A 92 10.30 12.11 -6.94
C ASN A 92 10.41 13.50 -7.60
N ASN A 93 9.28 14.04 -8.07
CA ASN A 93 9.25 15.29 -8.83
C ASN A 93 9.12 16.54 -7.96
N ALA A 94 8.63 16.42 -6.73
CA ALA A 94 8.36 17.58 -5.90
C ALA A 94 9.61 18.28 -5.32
N PRO A 95 10.70 17.59 -4.91
CA PRO A 95 11.84 18.24 -4.26
C PRO A 95 12.39 19.43 -5.06
N GLY A 96 12.40 20.62 -4.45
CA GLY A 96 12.89 21.86 -5.06
C GLY A 96 12.01 22.44 -6.17
N PHE A 97 10.77 21.97 -6.33
CA PHE A 97 9.86 22.49 -7.35
C PHE A 97 9.57 23.97 -7.13
N THR A 98 9.87 24.79 -8.15
CA THR A 98 9.64 26.24 -8.11
C THR A 98 8.44 26.60 -8.96
N ASP A 99 7.45 27.23 -8.32
CA ASP A 99 6.18 27.55 -8.93
C ASP A 99 6.26 28.73 -9.91
N THR A 100 6.49 28.41 -11.19
CA THR A 100 6.49 29.38 -12.29
C THR A 100 5.46 28.97 -13.34
N LEU A 101 5.04 29.92 -14.17
CA LEU A 101 4.13 29.62 -15.29
C LEU A 101 4.71 28.54 -16.22
N ALA A 102 6.01 28.61 -16.51
CA ALA A 102 6.69 27.60 -17.33
C ALA A 102 6.69 26.23 -16.62
N ALA A 103 7.02 26.18 -15.32
CA ALA A 103 7.02 24.93 -14.56
C ALA A 103 5.63 24.28 -14.49
N ARG A 104 4.57 25.05 -14.24
CA ARG A 104 3.19 24.54 -14.26
C ARG A 104 2.81 23.97 -15.63
N ARG A 105 3.21 24.63 -16.73
CA ARG A 105 3.00 24.13 -18.10
C ARG A 105 3.75 22.83 -18.35
N GLN A 106 4.98 22.70 -17.86
CA GLN A 106 5.76 21.46 -17.98
C GLN A 106 5.08 20.31 -17.23
N VAL A 107 4.66 20.52 -15.99
CA VAL A 107 3.94 19.50 -15.19
C VAL A 107 2.66 19.09 -15.91
N GLY A 108 1.86 20.06 -16.36
CA GLY A 108 0.61 19.78 -17.07
C GLY A 108 0.82 18.99 -18.36
N ALA A 109 1.74 19.45 -19.22
CA ALA A 109 2.04 18.77 -20.48
C ALA A 109 2.62 17.36 -20.26
N TRP A 110 3.44 17.18 -19.21
CA TRP A 110 3.98 15.87 -18.83
C TRP A 110 2.87 14.90 -18.43
N ILE A 111 2.00 15.29 -17.50
CA ILE A 111 0.96 14.39 -17.01
C ILE A 111 -0.13 14.16 -18.07
N ASP A 112 -0.50 15.19 -18.85
CA ASP A 112 -1.42 15.06 -19.99
C ASP A 112 -0.93 14.02 -21.01
N PHE A 113 0.37 14.04 -21.33
CA PHE A 113 0.97 13.06 -22.23
C PHE A 113 0.83 11.64 -21.68
N TRP A 114 1.19 11.41 -20.41
CA TRP A 114 1.15 10.07 -19.82
C TRP A 114 -0.28 9.56 -19.68
N ILE A 115 -1.23 10.41 -19.30
CA ILE A 115 -2.64 10.02 -19.24
C ILE A 115 -3.20 9.69 -20.62
N ALA A 116 -2.82 10.44 -21.67
CA ALA A 116 -3.20 10.09 -23.02
C ALA A 116 -2.65 8.72 -23.45
N GLU A 117 -1.39 8.40 -23.12
CA GLU A 117 -0.80 7.09 -23.44
C GLU A 117 -1.41 5.94 -22.61
N LEU A 118 -1.65 6.15 -21.31
CA LEU A 118 -2.36 5.18 -20.45
C LEU A 118 -3.78 4.88 -20.96
N ALA A 119 -4.51 5.90 -21.43
CA ALA A 119 -5.84 5.73 -22.00
C ALA A 119 -5.83 4.84 -23.26
N ARG A 120 -4.78 4.92 -24.09
CA ARG A 120 -4.59 4.02 -25.25
C ARG A 120 -4.37 2.57 -24.85
N TRP A 121 -3.99 2.33 -23.60
CA TRP A 121 -3.79 1.02 -23.02
C TRP A 121 -4.90 0.62 -22.04
N HIS A 122 -6.02 1.34 -22.06
CA HIS A 122 -7.20 1.09 -21.23
C HIS A 122 -6.95 1.21 -19.73
N ILE A 123 -6.03 2.10 -19.34
CA ILE A 123 -5.79 2.45 -17.94
C ILE A 123 -6.36 3.86 -17.72
N THR A 124 -7.21 4.01 -16.71
CA THR A 124 -7.82 5.29 -16.37
C THR A 124 -6.89 6.12 -15.46
N PRO A 125 -7.06 7.46 -15.40
CA PRO A 125 -6.18 8.32 -14.62
C PRO A 125 -6.11 7.95 -13.14
N ASP A 126 -7.23 7.53 -12.55
CA ASP A 126 -7.33 7.16 -11.14
C ASP A 126 -6.59 5.85 -10.77
N GLN A 127 -6.19 5.08 -11.79
CA GLN A 127 -5.34 3.91 -11.62
C GLN A 127 -3.85 4.29 -11.55
N LEU A 128 -3.45 5.49 -11.95
CA LEU A 128 -2.08 5.99 -11.75
C LEU A 128 -1.99 6.69 -10.41
N VAL A 129 -1.11 6.20 -9.54
CA VAL A 129 -0.84 6.78 -8.22
C VAL A 129 0.61 7.22 -8.15
N LEU A 130 0.86 8.48 -7.79
CA LEU A 130 2.19 9.05 -7.73
C LEU A 130 2.61 9.30 -6.28
N LEU A 131 3.78 8.79 -5.90
CA LEU A 131 4.53 9.29 -4.75
C LEU A 131 5.51 10.36 -5.28
N VAL A 132 5.20 11.63 -5.01
CA VAL A 132 5.94 12.78 -5.57
C VAL A 132 7.14 13.18 -4.72
N LEU A 133 7.13 12.80 -3.44
CA LEU A 133 8.20 12.95 -2.47
C LEU A 133 8.02 11.89 -1.40
N ASP A 134 9.11 11.20 -1.05
CA ASP A 134 9.13 10.13 -0.05
C ASP A 134 9.25 10.72 1.36
N GLU A 135 8.36 10.31 2.27
CA GLU A 135 8.47 10.57 3.71
C GLU A 135 8.64 12.06 4.09
N PRO A 136 7.74 12.99 3.65
CA PRO A 136 7.80 14.39 4.07
C PRO A 136 7.71 14.51 5.60
N HIS A 137 8.61 15.31 6.17
CA HIS A 137 8.74 15.48 7.62
C HIS A 137 9.20 16.89 8.05
N ASN A 138 9.22 17.83 7.11
CA ASN A 138 9.55 19.23 7.39
C ASN A 138 8.82 20.17 6.44
N GLU A 139 8.70 21.43 6.84
CA GLU A 139 7.93 22.44 6.11
C GLU A 139 8.37 22.63 4.66
N GLN A 140 9.66 22.48 4.34
CA GLN A 140 10.13 22.64 2.96
C GLN A 140 9.62 21.51 2.08
N GLN A 141 9.73 20.27 2.55
CA GLN A 141 9.21 19.11 1.82
C GLN A 141 7.68 19.19 1.67
N GLU A 142 6.98 19.63 2.71
CA GLU A 142 5.53 19.82 2.63
C GLU A 142 5.14 20.88 1.61
N ARG A 143 5.84 22.03 1.58
CA ARG A 143 5.63 23.07 0.56
C ARG A 143 5.91 22.57 -0.84
N ASP A 144 7.01 21.86 -1.04
CA ASP A 144 7.40 21.27 -2.32
C ASP A 144 6.32 20.29 -2.81
N THR A 145 5.88 19.37 -1.94
CA THR A 145 4.80 18.41 -2.21
C THR A 145 3.50 19.13 -2.57
N ALA A 146 3.05 20.08 -1.74
CA ALA A 146 1.81 20.82 -1.97
C ALA A 146 1.82 21.58 -3.30
N THR A 147 2.95 22.22 -3.63
CA THR A 147 3.09 23.06 -4.81
C THR A 147 3.11 22.23 -6.09
N PHE A 148 3.89 21.13 -6.11
CA PHE A 148 3.91 20.22 -7.25
C PHE A 148 2.54 19.55 -7.45
N ALA A 149 1.94 19.06 -6.36
CA ALA A 149 0.64 18.40 -6.39
C ALA A 149 -0.47 19.31 -6.92
N ALA A 150 -0.50 20.57 -6.48
CA ALA A 150 -1.47 21.56 -6.99
C ALA A 150 -1.29 21.82 -8.49
N ALA A 151 -0.04 21.89 -8.99
CA ALA A 151 0.23 22.05 -10.42
C ALA A 151 -0.22 20.82 -11.23
N LEU A 152 -0.06 19.61 -10.68
CA LEU A 152 -0.49 18.36 -11.29
C LEU A 152 -2.02 18.28 -11.35
N HIS A 153 -2.72 18.49 -10.24
CA HIS A 153 -4.18 18.44 -10.17
C HIS A 153 -4.86 19.52 -11.02
N ALA A 154 -4.22 20.67 -11.21
CA ALA A 154 -4.71 21.69 -12.13
C ALA A 154 -4.79 21.22 -13.58
N ALA A 155 -3.97 20.24 -13.98
CA ALA A 155 -3.98 19.64 -15.31
C ALA A 155 -4.79 18.33 -15.35
N GLN A 156 -4.56 17.44 -14.38
CA GLN A 156 -5.16 16.11 -14.32
C GLN A 156 -5.69 15.83 -12.91
N PRO A 157 -6.93 16.25 -12.58
CA PRO A 157 -7.49 16.15 -11.23
C PRO A 157 -7.82 14.72 -10.80
N ASP A 158 -7.91 13.77 -11.74
CA ASP A 158 -8.24 12.38 -11.44
C ASP A 158 -6.98 11.51 -11.21
N VAL A 159 -5.78 12.04 -11.47
CA VAL A 159 -4.51 11.38 -11.12
C VAL A 159 -4.27 11.53 -9.64
N ARG A 160 -3.90 10.43 -8.98
CA ARG A 160 -3.88 10.39 -7.52
C ARG A 160 -2.48 10.60 -6.97
N ILE A 161 -2.39 11.34 -5.88
CA ILE A 161 -1.15 11.55 -5.14
C ILE A 161 -1.21 10.79 -3.82
N LEU A 162 -0.21 9.92 -3.62
CA LEU A 162 0.04 9.23 -2.37
C LEU A 162 1.08 9.99 -1.54
N CYS A 163 0.87 10.04 -0.23
CA CYS A 163 1.82 10.62 0.71
C CYS A 163 1.95 9.77 1.97
N ASP A 164 3.19 9.57 2.43
CA ASP A 164 3.61 8.74 3.56
C ASP A 164 4.43 9.55 4.60
N PRO A 165 3.85 10.59 5.21
CA PRO A 165 4.57 11.53 6.05
C PRO A 165 5.09 10.90 7.37
N LEU A 166 6.21 11.42 7.89
CA LEU A 166 6.83 10.95 9.14
C LEU A 166 6.63 11.87 10.36
N HIS A 167 5.55 12.65 10.38
CA HIS A 167 5.25 13.50 11.52
C HIS A 167 4.76 12.67 12.72
N PRO A 168 5.34 12.80 13.93
CA PRO A 168 4.79 12.18 15.14
C PRO A 168 3.39 12.68 15.47
N ASP A 169 3.10 13.95 15.15
CA ASP A 169 1.75 14.53 15.17
C ASP A 169 1.35 14.93 13.74
N PRO A 170 0.44 14.19 13.08
CA PRO A 170 0.01 14.51 11.72
C PRO A 170 -0.78 15.82 11.63
N ALA A 171 -1.32 16.34 12.74
CA ALA A 171 -1.97 17.66 12.75
C ALA A 171 -0.98 18.82 12.57
N ALA A 172 0.33 18.57 12.71
CA ALA A 172 1.37 19.56 12.46
C ALA A 172 1.68 19.77 10.96
N MET A 173 1.19 18.88 10.09
CA MET A 173 1.35 19.03 8.64
C MET A 173 0.60 20.26 8.13
N SER A 174 1.18 20.95 7.16
CA SER A 174 0.56 22.10 6.49
C SER A 174 -0.77 21.76 5.84
N ALA A 175 -1.74 22.67 5.99
CA ALA A 175 -3.06 22.52 5.41
C ALA A 175 -3.00 22.48 3.86
N GLU A 176 -2.02 23.17 3.27
CA GLU A 176 -1.77 23.19 1.84
C GLU A 176 -1.38 21.81 1.32
N MET A 177 -0.45 21.11 1.96
CA MET A 177 -0.10 19.74 1.57
C MET A 177 -1.29 18.82 1.80
N VAL A 178 -1.91 18.89 2.98
CA VAL A 178 -3.07 18.07 3.30
C VAL A 178 -4.15 18.25 2.24
N ALA A 179 -4.45 19.45 1.75
CA ALA A 179 -5.49 19.65 0.73
C ALA A 179 -5.24 18.93 -0.61
N GLN A 180 -4.00 18.51 -0.89
CA GLN A 180 -3.59 17.93 -2.18
C GLN A 180 -3.37 16.41 -2.16
N ILE A 181 -3.58 15.72 -1.03
CA ILE A 181 -3.33 14.26 -0.94
C ILE A 181 -4.62 13.46 -1.10
N ASP A 182 -4.62 12.51 -2.03
CA ASP A 182 -5.74 11.62 -2.33
C ASP A 182 -5.63 10.25 -1.64
N VAL A 183 -4.40 9.80 -1.38
CA VAL A 183 -4.08 8.53 -0.74
C VAL A 183 -3.12 8.76 0.42
N TRP A 184 -3.59 8.57 1.65
CA TRP A 184 -2.75 8.62 2.83
C TRP A 184 -2.16 7.24 3.11
N CYS A 185 -0.83 7.17 3.24
CA CYS A 185 -0.10 5.96 3.52
C CYS A 185 0.79 6.13 4.78
N PRO A 186 0.22 6.33 5.97
CA PRO A 186 1.01 6.47 7.20
C PRO A 186 1.84 5.22 7.51
N GLN A 187 2.98 5.43 8.17
CA GLN A 187 3.80 4.34 8.66
C GLN A 187 3.16 3.72 9.90
N ARG A 188 2.90 2.41 9.86
CA ARG A 188 2.20 1.70 10.95
C ARG A 188 2.90 1.82 12.30
N ARG A 189 4.24 1.77 12.35
CA ARG A 189 4.98 1.86 13.63
C ARG A 189 4.84 3.25 14.26
N ILE A 190 4.94 4.33 13.49
CA ILE A 190 4.70 5.69 14.00
C ILE A 190 3.25 5.85 14.45
N TRP A 191 2.27 5.33 13.69
CA TRP A 191 0.87 5.33 14.12
C TRP A 191 0.70 4.67 15.48
N LEU A 192 1.21 3.44 15.65
CA LEU A 192 1.11 2.69 16.91
C LEU A 192 1.83 3.39 18.07
N GLY A 193 2.86 4.18 17.79
CA GLY A 193 3.59 4.98 18.79
C GLY A 193 2.88 6.28 19.16
N ASN A 194 2.00 6.80 18.30
CA ASN A 194 1.34 8.10 18.44
C ASN A 194 -0.18 7.99 18.22
N ARG A 195 -0.80 6.92 18.75
CA ARG A 195 -2.20 6.53 18.47
C ARG A 195 -3.19 7.67 18.60
N GLU A 196 -3.15 8.44 19.68
CA GLU A 196 -4.12 9.51 19.93
C GLU A 196 -4.15 10.53 18.77
N ALA A 197 -2.98 10.99 18.33
CA ALA A 197 -2.87 11.98 17.25
C ALA A 197 -3.25 11.38 15.88
N TYR A 198 -2.81 10.14 15.61
CA TYR A 198 -3.07 9.47 14.35
C TYR A 198 -4.54 9.04 14.18
N GLU A 199 -5.14 8.48 15.24
CA GLU A 199 -6.55 8.06 15.27
C GLU A 199 -7.51 9.26 15.27
N ALA A 200 -7.06 10.46 15.66
CA ALA A 200 -7.83 11.70 15.48
C ALA A 200 -7.75 12.27 14.05
N PHE A 201 -6.59 12.15 13.39
CA PHE A 201 -6.35 12.77 12.08
C PHE A 201 -6.82 11.92 10.90
N TYR A 202 -6.31 10.70 10.75
CA TYR A 202 -6.48 9.92 9.51
C TYR A 202 -7.92 9.42 9.30
N PRO A 203 -8.66 8.94 10.31
CA PRO A 203 -10.07 8.59 10.12
C PRO A 203 -10.92 9.77 9.63
N ALA A 204 -10.60 11.01 10.05
CA ALA A 204 -11.27 12.21 9.54
C ALA A 204 -10.94 12.46 8.06
N GLN A 205 -9.73 12.12 7.60
CA GLN A 205 -9.37 12.17 6.18
C GLN A 205 -10.17 11.14 5.36
N GLY A 206 -10.31 9.92 5.88
CA GLY A 206 -11.16 8.89 5.29
C GLY A 206 -12.62 9.34 5.15
N ALA A 207 -13.17 9.93 6.22
CA ALA A 207 -14.52 10.49 6.21
C ALA A 207 -14.70 11.67 5.23
N ALA A 208 -13.60 12.38 4.90
CA ALA A 208 -13.57 13.43 3.89
C ALA A 208 -13.45 12.88 2.44
N GLY A 209 -13.53 11.56 2.24
CA GLY A 209 -13.51 10.92 0.93
C GLY A 209 -12.12 10.59 0.41
N ARG A 210 -11.07 10.76 1.22
CA ARG A 210 -9.71 10.37 0.85
C ARG A 210 -9.49 8.91 1.14
N GLU A 211 -8.62 8.29 0.37
CA GLU A 211 -8.26 6.91 0.63
C GLU A 211 -7.22 6.80 1.74
N LEU A 212 -7.38 5.76 2.56
CA LEU A 212 -6.42 5.36 3.56
C LEU A 212 -5.79 4.02 3.18
N THR A 213 -4.48 3.94 3.34
CA THR A 213 -3.65 2.74 3.21
C THR A 213 -2.66 2.69 4.36
N TYR A 214 -1.91 1.60 4.50
CA TYR A 214 -0.80 1.50 5.44
C TYR A 214 0.47 1.08 4.77
N TYR A 215 1.62 1.47 5.33
CA TYR A 215 2.87 0.77 5.08
C TYR A 215 3.65 0.43 6.35
N SER A 216 4.53 -0.55 6.20
CA SER A 216 5.48 -1.00 7.23
C SER A 216 6.89 -1.13 6.65
N CYS A 217 7.89 -0.53 7.31
CA CYS A 217 9.29 -0.46 6.84
C CYS A 217 10.36 -0.75 7.93
N SER A 218 10.00 -1.43 9.02
CA SER A 218 10.97 -1.90 10.01
C SER A 218 11.81 -3.06 9.49
N GLY A 219 13.06 -3.14 9.93
CA GLY A 219 13.99 -4.23 9.65
C GLY A 219 15.00 -4.42 10.79
N PRO A 220 15.75 -5.54 10.82
CA PRO A 220 15.72 -6.62 9.83
C PRO A 220 14.49 -7.52 9.99
N VAL A 221 13.89 -7.87 8.86
CA VAL A 221 12.56 -8.50 8.76
C VAL A 221 12.47 -9.87 9.45
N ARG A 222 13.57 -10.64 9.56
CA ARG A 222 13.56 -11.94 10.25
C ARG A 222 13.62 -11.83 11.77
N ALA A 223 13.99 -10.68 12.31
CA ALA A 223 13.83 -10.39 13.74
C ALA A 223 12.38 -9.98 14.09
N LEU A 224 11.58 -9.62 13.08
CA LEU A 224 10.20 -9.20 13.26
C LEU A 224 9.27 -10.40 13.27
N ASP A 225 8.16 -10.27 14.01
CA ASP A 225 7.07 -11.22 14.12
C ASP A 225 6.09 -11.19 12.96
N PRO A 226 6.13 -12.16 12.00
CA PRO A 226 5.03 -12.53 11.14
C PRO A 226 3.64 -12.25 11.72
N TYR A 227 3.35 -12.67 12.95
CA TYR A 227 2.05 -12.39 13.55
C TYR A 227 1.82 -10.89 13.75
N SER A 228 2.61 -10.22 14.59
CA SER A 228 2.28 -8.84 14.98
C SER A 228 2.62 -7.78 13.94
N TYR A 229 3.65 -8.04 13.12
CA TYR A 229 4.16 -7.08 12.16
C TYR A 229 3.47 -7.22 10.80
N HIS A 230 3.27 -8.45 10.31
CA HIS A 230 2.69 -8.71 8.98
C HIS A 230 1.18 -9.00 9.08
N LEU A 231 0.75 -10.05 9.79
CA LEU A 231 -0.65 -10.49 9.82
C LEU A 231 -1.58 -9.43 10.42
N LEU A 232 -1.19 -8.81 11.53
CA LEU A 232 -2.03 -7.80 12.19
C LEU A 232 -2.20 -6.51 11.37
N GLN A 233 -1.40 -6.25 10.33
CA GLN A 233 -1.57 -5.07 9.50
C GLN A 233 -2.90 -5.08 8.73
N ALA A 234 -3.32 -6.24 8.22
CA ALA A 234 -4.63 -6.38 7.57
C ALA A 234 -5.80 -6.19 8.56
N TRP A 235 -5.64 -6.58 9.82
CA TRP A 235 -6.63 -6.31 10.88
C TRP A 235 -6.72 -4.81 11.22
N ASP A 236 -5.59 -4.12 11.28
CA ASP A 236 -5.57 -2.66 11.40
C ASP A 236 -6.23 -2.00 10.16
N CYS A 237 -5.98 -2.52 8.95
CA CYS A 237 -6.64 -2.03 7.74
C CYS A 237 -8.16 -2.14 7.83
N TRP A 238 -8.69 -3.28 8.31
CA TRP A 238 -10.12 -3.43 8.54
C TRP A 238 -10.65 -2.41 9.56
N ARG A 239 -9.99 -2.30 10.72
CA ARG A 239 -10.42 -1.40 11.80
C ARG A 239 -10.56 0.05 11.34
N TRP A 240 -9.68 0.50 10.47
CA TRP A 240 -9.59 1.89 10.03
C TRP A 240 -10.16 2.14 8.64
N GLY A 241 -10.82 1.16 8.03
CA GLY A 241 -11.44 1.29 6.70
C GLY A 241 -10.43 1.50 5.58
N MET A 242 -9.22 0.96 5.72
CA MET A 242 -8.16 1.08 4.72
C MET A 242 -8.36 0.10 3.57
N THR A 243 -7.88 0.51 2.40
CA THR A 243 -8.15 -0.20 1.13
C THR A 243 -6.94 -0.95 0.57
N ALA A 244 -5.74 -0.66 1.07
CA ALA A 244 -4.52 -1.38 0.70
C ALA A 244 -3.50 -1.39 1.84
N GLU A 245 -2.63 -2.39 1.81
CA GLU A 245 -1.49 -2.52 2.70
C GLU A 245 -0.18 -2.66 1.90
N PHE A 246 0.88 -2.02 2.41
CA PHE A 246 2.17 -1.92 1.75
C PHE A 246 3.32 -2.34 2.69
N PHE A 247 4.43 -2.77 2.08
CA PHE A 247 5.65 -3.10 2.79
C PHE A 247 6.86 -2.51 2.05
N TRP A 248 7.74 -1.82 2.78
CA TRP A 248 9.11 -1.59 2.32
C TRP A 248 9.91 -2.82 2.77
N ALA A 249 10.37 -3.68 1.87
CA ALA A 249 10.23 -3.68 0.41
C ALA A 249 10.31 -5.13 -0.10
N PHE A 250 9.79 -5.43 -1.28
CA PHE A 250 9.89 -6.81 -1.83
C PHE A 250 11.22 -7.08 -2.53
N SER A 251 11.96 -6.05 -2.92
CA SER A 251 13.23 -6.15 -3.63
C SER A 251 14.46 -6.00 -2.74
N ASP A 252 14.30 -5.51 -1.50
CA ASP A 252 15.40 -5.13 -0.61
C ASP A 252 15.65 -6.22 0.44
N ALA A 253 16.65 -7.06 0.20
CA ALA A 253 17.10 -8.06 1.15
C ALA A 253 18.38 -7.62 1.90
N GLY A 254 18.66 -6.32 1.94
CA GLY A 254 19.81 -5.77 2.64
C GLY A 254 21.16 -6.05 1.97
N GLY A 255 21.16 -6.49 0.70
CA GLY A 255 22.37 -6.82 -0.02
C GLY A 255 23.01 -8.15 0.42
N GLY A 256 23.30 -9.03 -0.54
CA GLY A 256 23.94 -10.31 -0.28
C GLY A 256 23.01 -11.46 -0.65
N THR A 257 23.05 -12.57 0.09
CA THR A 257 22.06 -13.65 -0.06
C THR A 257 21.07 -13.59 1.09
N SER A 258 19.77 -13.57 0.79
CA SER A 258 18.72 -13.62 1.84
C SER A 258 18.79 -14.91 2.67
N TRP A 259 19.53 -15.92 2.21
CA TRP A 259 19.75 -17.19 2.91
C TRP A 259 20.85 -17.14 3.97
N ASP A 260 21.66 -16.07 4.00
CA ASP A 260 22.73 -15.85 4.98
C ASP A 260 22.67 -14.42 5.51
N GLU A 261 21.68 -14.15 6.37
CA GLU A 261 21.49 -12.82 6.95
C GLU A 261 22.65 -12.29 7.80
N PRO A 262 23.40 -13.13 8.56
CA PRO A 262 24.62 -12.66 9.21
C PRO A 262 25.65 -12.09 8.22
N GLY A 263 25.61 -12.54 6.95
CA GLY A 263 26.43 -12.04 5.85
C GLY A 263 25.82 -10.87 5.07
N ALA A 264 24.62 -10.40 5.43
CA ALA A 264 23.98 -9.27 4.75
C ALA A 264 24.71 -7.94 5.04
N ARG A 265 24.68 -7.02 4.07
CA ARG A 265 25.39 -5.72 4.18
C ARG A 265 24.56 -4.64 4.87
N GLY A 266 23.26 -4.83 4.94
CA GLY A 266 22.28 -3.94 5.55
C GLY A 266 21.09 -4.74 6.08
N SER A 267 20.04 -4.02 6.49
CA SER A 267 18.81 -4.64 6.96
C SER A 267 18.06 -5.29 5.81
N SER A 268 17.72 -6.57 5.94
CA SER A 268 16.78 -7.23 5.05
C SER A 268 15.36 -6.76 5.36
N TYR A 269 14.60 -6.40 4.34
CA TYR A 269 13.20 -5.99 4.44
C TYR A 269 12.24 -6.96 3.72
N ALA A 270 12.74 -7.71 2.74
CA ALA A 270 11.96 -8.64 1.94
C ALA A 270 11.28 -9.73 2.80
N PRO A 271 9.94 -9.82 2.81
CA PRO A 271 9.22 -10.87 3.54
C PRO A 271 9.43 -12.27 2.94
N GLN A 272 9.99 -12.36 1.74
CA GLN A 272 10.42 -13.59 1.08
C GLN A 272 11.95 -13.75 1.06
N TYR A 273 12.44 -14.90 0.64
CA TYR A 273 13.86 -15.12 0.35
C TYR A 273 14.13 -14.86 -1.13
N ILE A 274 15.11 -14.00 -1.42
CA ILE A 274 15.54 -13.68 -2.78
C ILE A 274 16.67 -14.63 -3.19
N GLY A 275 16.41 -15.46 -4.19
CA GLY A 275 17.38 -16.38 -4.77
C GLY A 275 18.18 -15.78 -5.93
N SER A 276 19.03 -16.61 -6.54
CA SER A 276 19.80 -16.23 -7.73
C SER A 276 18.93 -16.10 -8.98
N THR A 277 17.85 -16.88 -9.07
CA THR A 277 16.91 -16.88 -10.21
C THR A 277 15.45 -16.97 -9.78
N ASP A 278 15.18 -17.33 -8.54
CA ASP A 278 13.85 -17.58 -7.98
C ASP A 278 13.63 -16.83 -6.66
N HIS A 279 12.39 -16.92 -6.14
CA HIS A 279 11.97 -16.34 -4.88
C HIS A 279 11.21 -17.39 -4.09
N THR A 280 11.55 -17.54 -2.82
CA THR A 280 10.98 -18.56 -1.95
C THR A 280 10.21 -17.90 -0.81
N THR A 281 9.01 -18.41 -0.53
CA THR A 281 8.19 -17.90 0.59
C THR A 281 8.90 -18.00 1.94
N ALA A 282 8.47 -17.19 2.89
CA ALA A 282 8.82 -17.30 4.30
C ALA A 282 7.59 -17.11 5.18
N LYS A 283 7.73 -17.35 6.49
CA LYS A 283 6.65 -17.15 7.47
C LYS A 283 6.04 -15.75 7.39
N GLN A 284 6.86 -14.75 7.08
CA GLN A 284 6.48 -13.36 6.92
C GLN A 284 5.49 -13.19 5.75
N MET A 285 5.84 -13.72 4.57
CA MET A 285 4.97 -13.63 3.40
C MET A 285 3.68 -14.46 3.57
N GLU A 286 3.74 -15.62 4.22
CA GLU A 286 2.54 -16.39 4.57
C GLU A 286 1.65 -15.63 5.57
N ALA A 287 2.24 -14.91 6.52
CA ALA A 287 1.48 -14.09 7.46
C ALA A 287 0.80 -12.89 6.77
N VAL A 288 1.42 -12.27 5.75
CA VAL A 288 0.76 -11.28 4.89
C VAL A 288 -0.45 -11.92 4.20
N ARG A 289 -0.27 -13.08 3.55
CA ARG A 289 -1.36 -13.80 2.89
C ARG A 289 -2.50 -14.14 3.87
N GLU A 290 -2.15 -14.67 5.04
CA GLU A 290 -3.11 -15.06 6.07
C GLU A 290 -3.88 -13.85 6.64
N GLY A 291 -3.21 -12.73 6.90
CA GLY A 291 -3.84 -11.49 7.32
C GLY A 291 -4.84 -10.97 6.27
N ARG A 292 -4.49 -11.00 4.98
CA ARG A 292 -5.45 -10.66 3.90
C ARG A 292 -6.65 -11.58 3.90
N GLN A 293 -6.46 -12.88 4.13
CA GLN A 293 -7.58 -13.81 4.23
C GLN A 293 -8.50 -13.49 5.42
N ASP A 294 -7.96 -13.06 6.56
CA ASP A 294 -8.75 -12.56 7.69
C ASP A 294 -9.61 -11.36 7.31
N TYR A 295 -9.02 -10.40 6.59
CA TYR A 295 -9.77 -9.26 6.04
C TYR A 295 -10.93 -9.71 5.16
N GLU A 296 -10.71 -10.71 4.28
CA GLU A 296 -11.78 -11.23 3.43
C GLU A 296 -12.91 -11.92 4.22
N TYR A 297 -12.60 -12.60 5.32
CA TYR A 297 -13.64 -13.16 6.19
C TYR A 297 -14.52 -12.05 6.81
N LEU A 298 -13.90 -10.97 7.28
CA LEU A 298 -14.61 -9.80 7.80
C LEU A 298 -15.47 -9.14 6.71
N HIS A 299 -14.90 -8.94 5.52
CA HIS A 299 -15.59 -8.34 4.38
C HIS A 299 -16.80 -9.16 3.94
N LEU A 300 -16.64 -10.48 3.78
CA LEU A 300 -17.75 -11.38 3.44
C LEU A 300 -18.84 -11.38 4.51
N LEU A 301 -18.47 -11.28 5.80
CA LEU A 301 -19.45 -11.29 6.88
C LEU A 301 -20.23 -9.97 6.88
N ALA A 302 -19.57 -8.83 6.69
CA ALA A 302 -20.21 -7.53 6.53
C ALA A 302 -21.19 -7.50 5.35
N GLN A 303 -20.81 -8.07 4.21
CA GLN A 303 -21.72 -8.20 3.06
C GLN A 303 -22.96 -9.04 3.39
N ARG A 304 -22.81 -10.19 4.06
CA ARG A 304 -23.96 -11.04 4.44
C ARG A 304 -24.85 -10.37 5.46
N VAL A 305 -24.29 -9.67 6.43
CA VAL A 305 -25.04 -8.86 7.40
C VAL A 305 -25.86 -7.81 6.66
N ALA A 306 -25.26 -7.04 5.75
CA ALA A 306 -25.97 -6.01 4.98
C ALA A 306 -27.11 -6.59 4.13
N VAL A 307 -26.89 -7.72 3.45
CA VAL A 307 -27.94 -8.41 2.67
C VAL A 307 -29.08 -8.91 3.57
N ALA A 308 -28.76 -9.50 4.72
CA ALA A 308 -29.75 -9.97 5.68
C ALA A 308 -30.59 -8.82 6.27
N GLU A 309 -29.94 -7.71 6.61
CA GLU A 309 -30.61 -6.49 7.10
C GLU A 309 -31.54 -5.89 6.03
N ALA A 310 -31.08 -5.80 4.78
CA ALA A 310 -31.90 -5.32 3.67
C ALA A 310 -33.11 -6.22 3.39
N ALA A 311 -33.00 -7.52 3.70
CA ALA A 311 -34.10 -8.48 3.63
C ALA A 311 -35.03 -8.44 4.87
N GLY A 312 -34.76 -7.58 5.86
CA GLY A 312 -35.57 -7.44 7.07
C GLY A 312 -35.39 -8.57 8.08
N ARG A 313 -34.31 -9.37 7.99
CA ARG A 313 -33.98 -10.40 8.99
C ARG A 313 -33.66 -9.74 10.33
N GLN A 314 -34.10 -10.32 11.45
CA GLN A 314 -33.88 -9.78 12.80
C GLN A 314 -33.60 -10.88 13.85
N ASP A 315 -33.03 -12.01 13.44
CA ASP A 315 -32.76 -13.11 14.36
C ASP A 315 -31.45 -12.96 15.14
N ALA A 316 -31.27 -13.84 16.13
CA ALA A 316 -30.09 -13.85 17.00
C ALA A 316 -28.78 -14.10 16.23
N ALA A 317 -28.82 -14.80 15.09
CA ALA A 317 -27.62 -15.04 14.30
C ALA A 317 -27.12 -13.75 13.63
N LEU A 318 -28.05 -12.93 13.11
CA LEU A 318 -27.72 -11.61 12.58
C LEU A 318 -27.16 -10.69 13.67
N ALA A 319 -27.79 -10.69 14.86
CA ALA A 319 -27.31 -9.90 15.99
C ALA A 319 -25.88 -10.29 16.41
N ALA A 320 -25.61 -11.60 16.53
CA ALA A 320 -24.29 -12.11 16.89
C ALA A 320 -23.23 -11.80 15.83
N ALA A 321 -23.57 -11.86 14.55
CA ALA A 321 -22.65 -11.50 13.46
C ALA A 321 -22.28 -10.02 13.47
N ARG A 322 -23.24 -9.12 13.76
CA ARG A 322 -22.97 -7.68 13.91
C ARG A 322 -22.02 -7.42 15.08
N GLU A 323 -22.30 -8.02 16.23
CA GLU A 323 -21.44 -7.90 17.42
C GLU A 323 -20.04 -8.46 17.16
N LEU A 324 -19.92 -9.56 16.42
CA LEU A 324 -18.63 -10.12 16.04
C LEU A 324 -17.84 -9.17 15.13
N LEU A 325 -18.46 -8.58 14.10
CA LEU A 325 -17.80 -7.60 13.23
C LEU A 325 -17.27 -6.38 13.99
N GLU A 326 -18.03 -5.90 14.97
CA GLU A 326 -17.67 -4.74 15.79
C GLU A 326 -16.54 -5.07 16.77
N SER A 327 -16.61 -6.22 17.44
CA SER A 327 -15.69 -6.59 18.52
C SER A 327 -14.41 -7.29 18.05
N ALA A 328 -14.43 -7.99 16.91
CA ALA A 328 -13.31 -8.81 16.43
C ALA A 328 -11.99 -8.02 16.29
N PRO A 329 -11.96 -6.83 15.65
CA PRO A 329 -10.71 -6.10 15.49
C PRO A 329 -10.11 -5.68 16.82
N ALA A 330 -10.94 -5.22 17.76
CA ALA A 330 -10.49 -4.83 19.10
C ALA A 330 -9.91 -6.03 19.87
N ARG A 331 -10.52 -7.22 19.74
CA ARG A 331 -10.02 -8.45 20.36
C ARG A 331 -8.64 -8.87 19.81
N VAL A 332 -8.50 -8.87 18.48
CA VAL A 332 -7.25 -9.28 17.82
C VAL A 332 -6.12 -8.27 18.03
N LEU A 333 -6.44 -6.97 18.01
CA LEU A 333 -5.47 -5.88 18.13
C LEU A 333 -5.22 -5.41 19.57
N ALA A 334 -5.83 -6.05 20.59
CA ALA A 334 -5.76 -5.62 21.99
C ALA A 334 -4.31 -5.48 22.53
N ARG A 335 -3.35 -6.19 21.94
CA ARG A 335 -1.92 -6.14 22.29
C ARG A 335 -1.02 -5.70 21.14
N ALA A 336 -1.58 -5.04 20.12
CA ALA A 336 -0.79 -4.44 19.05
C ALA A 336 -0.18 -3.12 19.54
N ASP A 337 1.15 -3.02 19.57
CA ASP A 337 1.87 -1.82 19.95
C ASP A 337 3.17 -1.67 19.14
N ALA A 338 3.77 -0.47 19.17
CA ALA A 338 4.93 -0.11 18.35
C ALA A 338 6.25 -0.80 18.75
N GLN A 339 6.32 -1.42 19.93
CA GLN A 339 7.51 -2.11 20.45
C GLN A 339 7.37 -3.64 20.33
N GLY A 340 6.14 -4.12 20.20
CA GLY A 340 5.76 -5.51 20.08
C GLY A 340 5.97 -6.09 18.68
N HIS A 341 6.99 -5.68 17.94
CA HIS A 341 7.28 -6.26 16.63
C HIS A 341 8.33 -7.37 16.66
N ALA A 342 9.13 -7.50 17.72
CA ALA A 342 10.18 -8.52 17.80
C ALA A 342 9.66 -9.95 18.05
N TRP A 343 10.36 -10.94 17.50
CA TRP A 343 10.02 -12.38 17.59
C TRP A 343 10.09 -12.93 19.03
N ASP A 344 10.96 -12.35 19.85
CA ASP A 344 11.29 -12.83 21.21
C ASP A 344 10.25 -12.43 22.28
N GLN A 345 9.28 -11.60 21.92
CA GLN A 345 8.26 -11.13 22.84
C GLN A 345 7.16 -12.20 23.05
N VAL A 346 6.80 -12.41 24.32
CA VAL A 346 5.71 -13.33 24.70
C VAL A 346 4.37 -12.70 24.32
N ARG A 347 3.58 -13.40 23.50
CA ARG A 347 2.22 -13.01 23.11
C ARG A 347 1.38 -14.21 22.72
N ASP A 348 0.08 -14.01 22.84
CA ASP A 348 -0.90 -14.94 22.30
C ASP A 348 -1.05 -14.70 20.80
N ARG A 349 -0.59 -15.66 19.99
CA ARG A 349 -0.69 -15.65 18.52
C ARG A 349 -1.94 -16.38 18.02
N THR A 350 -2.72 -16.96 18.93
CA THR A 350 -3.90 -17.78 18.61
C THR A 350 -5.19 -16.97 18.50
N VAL A 351 -5.20 -15.72 18.98
CA VAL A 351 -6.40 -14.87 19.01
C VAL A 351 -6.96 -14.65 17.60
N SER A 352 -6.10 -14.33 16.62
CA SER A 352 -6.55 -14.15 15.23
C SER A 352 -7.20 -15.41 14.65
N GLU A 353 -6.63 -16.58 14.93
CA GLU A 353 -7.15 -17.87 14.46
C GLU A 353 -8.50 -18.19 15.12
N GLN A 354 -8.62 -17.99 16.43
CA GLN A 354 -9.89 -18.18 17.15
C GLN A 354 -10.99 -17.29 16.56
N VAL A 355 -10.70 -16.00 16.36
CA VAL A 355 -11.64 -15.05 15.78
C VAL A 355 -11.97 -15.41 14.31
N ARG A 356 -10.99 -15.86 13.51
CA ARG A 356 -11.23 -16.35 12.15
C ARG A 356 -12.21 -17.52 12.12
N LEU A 357 -12.08 -18.47 13.05
CA LEU A 357 -13.00 -19.60 13.16
C LEU A 357 -14.42 -19.13 13.55
N GLU A 358 -14.54 -18.14 14.44
CA GLU A 358 -15.82 -17.52 14.78
C GLU A 358 -16.45 -16.81 13.57
N LEU A 359 -15.65 -16.06 12.80
CA LEU A 359 -16.10 -15.40 11.57
C LEU A 359 -16.62 -16.43 10.55
N LEU A 360 -15.89 -17.52 10.36
CA LEU A 360 -16.30 -18.62 9.49
C LEU A 360 -17.60 -19.28 9.96
N ALA A 361 -17.76 -19.53 11.26
CA ALA A 361 -18.98 -20.08 11.82
C ALA A 361 -20.18 -19.12 11.64
N ALA A 362 -19.98 -17.83 11.86
CA ALA A 362 -21.01 -16.80 11.63
C ALA A 362 -21.41 -16.73 10.15
N LEU A 363 -20.42 -16.79 9.25
CA LEU A 363 -20.62 -16.86 7.80
C LEU A 363 -21.45 -18.08 7.40
N GLU A 364 -21.17 -19.26 7.95
CA GLU A 364 -21.93 -20.48 7.67
C GLU A 364 -23.36 -20.42 8.21
N THR A 365 -23.56 -19.77 9.37
CA THR A 365 -24.87 -19.60 10.00
C THR A 365 -25.76 -18.58 9.28
N LEU A 366 -25.17 -17.53 8.70
CA LEU A 366 -25.87 -16.49 7.97
C LEU A 366 -26.15 -16.81 6.48
N ARG A 367 -25.86 -18.02 6.04
CA ARG A 367 -26.13 -18.45 4.66
C ARG A 367 -27.59 -18.46 4.26
#